data_AF-A0AAW7THD4-F1
#
_entry.id   AF-A0AAW7THD4-F1
#
_cell.length_a   1.000
_cell.length_b   1.000
_cell.length_c   1.000
_cell.angle_alpha   90.00
_cell.angle_beta   90.00
_cell.angle_gamma   90.00
#
_symmetry.space_group_name_H-M   'P 1'
#
loop_
_entity.id
_entity.type
_entity.pdbx_description
1 polymer ?
#
loop_
_entity_poly.entity_id
_entity_poly.type
_entity_poly.pdbx_seq_one_letter_code
_entity_poly.pdbx_strand_id
1 'polypeptide(L)'
;MSKFIVTGGQISYELLNNKLPAMEYEIAKIHIWLSMLNKGQKPKRWNKPNKNGTKVTFEVIQSQADYNKGLTELEDYIDQVNQQFELDLKLNR
;
A
#
# COMPACT_ATOMS: atom_id res chain seq x y z
N MET A 1 -20.55 28.54 0.25
CA MET A 1 -20.36 27.33 -0.57
C MET A 1 -19.73 26.27 0.32
N SER A 2 -20.35 25.11 0.48
CA SER A 2 -19.75 24.01 1.27
C SER A 2 -18.63 23.37 0.45
N LYS A 3 -17.40 23.35 0.99
CA LYS A 3 -16.24 22.71 0.35
C LYS A 3 -16.26 21.23 0.71
N PHE A 4 -16.48 20.36 -0.29
CA PHE A 4 -16.32 18.92 -0.10
C PHE A 4 -14.83 18.59 0.00
N ILE A 5 -14.45 17.86 1.05
CA ILE A 5 -13.08 17.36 1.25
C ILE A 5 -13.13 15.84 1.08
N VAL A 6 -12.35 15.32 0.14
CA VAL A 6 -12.17 13.87 -0.01
C VAL A 6 -11.23 13.40 1.09
N THR A 7 -11.74 12.58 2.02
CA THR A 7 -10.96 12.03 3.14
C THR A 7 -10.43 10.62 2.90
N GLY A 8 -10.92 9.95 1.84
CA GLY A 8 -10.50 8.60 1.47
C GLY A 8 -11.30 8.06 0.29
N GLY A 9 -11.04 6.79 -0.04
CA GLY A 9 -11.71 6.13 -1.15
C GLY A 9 -11.26 4.69 -1.32
N GLN A 10 -11.51 4.14 -2.52
CA GLN A 10 -11.11 2.80 -2.89
C GLN A 10 -10.49 2.79 -4.28
N ILE A 11 -9.36 2.11 -4.44
CA ILE A 11 -8.66 1.92 -5.71
C ILE A 11 -8.63 0.43 -6.02
N SER A 12 -8.75 0.07 -7.29
CA SER A 12 -8.61 -1.32 -7.76
C SER A 12 -7.30 -1.45 -8.52
N TYR A 13 -6.44 -2.37 -8.10
CA TYR A 13 -5.21 -2.71 -8.80
C TYR A 13 -5.40 -4.06 -9.49
N GLU A 14 -5.77 -4.05 -10.77
CA GLU A 14 -6.12 -5.25 -11.54
C GLU A 14 -4.94 -6.23 -11.69
N LEU A 15 -3.73 -5.67 -11.82
CA LEU A 15 -2.51 -6.47 -11.95
C LEU A 15 -2.07 -7.09 -10.63
N LEU A 16 -2.47 -6.53 -9.49
CA LEU A 16 -2.23 -7.11 -8.17
C LEU A 16 -3.32 -8.15 -7.87
N ASN A 17 -3.23 -9.33 -8.48
CA ASN A 17 -4.26 -10.37 -8.40
C ASN A 17 -3.72 -11.69 -7.83
N ASN A 18 -4.62 -12.66 -7.62
CA ASN A 18 -4.28 -13.96 -7.04
C ASN A 18 -3.58 -14.94 -7.99
N LYS A 19 -3.26 -14.52 -9.23
CA LYS A 19 -2.44 -15.32 -10.15
C LYS A 19 -0.96 -15.02 -10.01
N LEU A 20 -0.60 -13.92 -9.34
CA LEU A 20 0.80 -13.62 -9.04
C LEU A 20 1.35 -14.65 -8.06
N PRO A 21 2.61 -15.10 -8.24
CA PRO A 21 3.35 -15.79 -7.21
C PRO A 21 3.35 -14.99 -5.90
N ALA A 22 3.32 -15.68 -4.76
CA ALA A 22 3.17 -15.03 -3.45
C ALA A 22 4.24 -13.95 -3.22
N MET A 23 5.51 -14.23 -3.53
CA MET A 23 6.60 -13.27 -3.40
C MET A 23 6.40 -12.04 -4.30
N GLU A 24 6.07 -12.25 -5.58
CA GLU A 24 5.82 -11.14 -6.52
C GLU A 24 4.64 -10.27 -6.09
N TYR A 25 3.60 -10.88 -5.54
CA TYR A 25 2.44 -10.16 -5.03
C TYR A 25 2.82 -9.23 -3.87
N GLU A 26 3.59 -9.73 -2.90
CA GLU A 26 4.00 -8.94 -1.73
C GLU A 26 4.98 -7.82 -2.14
N ILE A 27 5.90 -8.06 -3.07
CA ILE A 27 6.79 -7.04 -3.65
C ILE A 27 5.99 -5.97 -4.39
N ALA A 28 5.05 -6.36 -5.25
CA ALA A 28 4.19 -5.41 -5.97
C ALA A 28 3.35 -4.57 -5.00
N LYS A 29 2.87 -5.17 -3.91
CA LYS A 29 2.15 -4.47 -2.84
C LYS A 29 3.02 -3.42 -2.14
N ILE A 30 4.30 -3.70 -1.86
CA ILE A 30 5.27 -2.71 -1.34
C ILE A 30 5.38 -1.50 -2.30
N HIS A 31 5.59 -1.75 -3.59
CA HIS A 31 5.70 -0.67 -4.59
C HIS A 31 4.43 0.17 -4.68
N ILE A 32 3.26 -0.46 -4.67
CA ILE A 32 1.98 0.23 -4.71
C ILE A 32 1.79 1.08 -3.45
N TRP A 33 2.09 0.54 -2.27
CA TRP A 33 2.01 1.28 -1.01
C TRP A 33 2.90 2.52 -1.04
N LEU A 34 4.17 2.38 -1.45
CA LEU A 34 5.07 3.52 -1.60
C LEU A 34 4.53 4.56 -2.58
N SER A 35 4.00 4.12 -3.73
CA SER A 35 3.34 5.02 -4.69
C SER A 35 2.13 5.73 -4.10
N MET A 36 1.39 5.11 -3.19
CA MET A 36 0.24 5.75 -2.52
C MET A 36 0.72 6.83 -1.56
N LEU A 37 1.75 6.55 -0.74
CA LEU A 37 2.33 7.54 0.17
C LEU A 37 2.83 8.77 -0.60
N ASN A 38 3.53 8.56 -1.72
CA ASN A 38 3.99 9.64 -2.59
C ASN A 38 2.85 10.48 -3.21
N LYS A 39 1.63 9.93 -3.25
CA LYS A 39 0.42 10.63 -3.71
C LYS A 39 -0.40 11.24 -2.56
N GLY A 40 0.13 11.26 -1.34
CA GLY A 40 -0.59 11.74 -0.16
C GLY A 40 -1.71 10.80 0.29
N GLN A 41 -1.59 9.50 0.02
CA GLN A 41 -2.57 8.47 0.39
C GLN A 41 -1.91 7.39 1.23
N LYS A 42 -2.64 6.82 2.19
CA LYS A 42 -2.19 5.63 2.92
C LYS A 42 -3.22 4.50 2.78
N PRO A 43 -2.79 3.26 2.59
CA PRO A 43 -3.72 2.13 2.59
C PRO A 43 -4.29 1.94 4.00
N LYS A 44 -5.60 1.81 4.08
CA LYS A 44 -6.32 1.44 5.31
C LYS A 44 -6.61 -0.05 5.35
N ARG A 45 -6.97 -0.63 4.21
CA ARG A 45 -7.28 -2.05 4.08
C ARG A 45 -6.99 -2.56 2.68
N TRP A 46 -6.24 -3.65 2.62
CA TRP A 46 -6.08 -4.46 1.42
C TRP A 46 -7.14 -5.57 1.45
N ASN A 47 -8.02 -5.60 0.45
CA ASN A 47 -8.98 -6.69 0.33
C ASN A 47 -8.28 -7.96 -0.19
N LYS A 48 -8.89 -9.13 0.04
CA LYS A 48 -8.35 -10.40 -0.47
C LYS A 48 -8.19 -10.33 -2.00
N PRO A 49 -7.01 -10.71 -2.54
CA PRO A 49 -6.82 -10.76 -3.99
C PRO A 49 -7.76 -11.75 -4.63
N ASN A 50 -8.27 -11.39 -5.81
CA ASN A 50 -9.05 -12.28 -6.67
C ASN A 50 -8.57 -12.15 -8.12
N LYS A 51 -9.19 -12.88 -9.05
CA LYS A 51 -8.80 -12.90 -10.47
C LYS A 51 -8.87 -11.54 -11.17
N ASN A 52 -9.60 -10.58 -10.62
CA ASN A 52 -9.77 -9.23 -11.16
C ASN A 52 -8.90 -8.19 -10.42
N GLY A 53 -7.98 -8.63 -9.56
CA GLY A 53 -7.10 -7.74 -8.80
C GLY A 53 -7.45 -7.61 -7.32
N THR A 54 -6.78 -6.63 -6.71
CA THR A 54 -6.89 -6.29 -5.29
C THR A 54 -7.45 -4.89 -5.16
N LYS A 55 -8.52 -4.79 -4.36
CA LYS A 55 -9.12 -3.52 -3.98
C LYS A 55 -8.47 -3.02 -2.70
N VAL A 56 -8.09 -1.75 -2.69
CA VAL A 56 -7.43 -1.09 -1.55
C VAL A 56 -8.29 0.07 -1.12
N THR A 57 -8.78 0.01 0.11
CA THR A 57 -9.39 1.16 0.78
C THR A 57 -8.26 2.04 1.28
N PHE A 58 -8.31 3.34 0.99
CA PHE A 58 -7.27 4.30 1.37
C PHE A 58 -7.85 5.51 2.09
N GLU A 59 -6.99 6.19 2.84
CA GLU A 59 -7.26 7.48 3.46
C GLU A 59 -6.28 8.53 2.91
N VAL A 60 -6.74 9.78 2.83
CA VAL A 60 -5.89 10.90 2.44
C VAL A 60 -5.08 11.35 3.65
N ILE A 61 -3.77 11.47 3.48
CA ILE A 61 -2.83 11.93 4.51
C ILE A 61 -3.13 13.39 4.84
N GLN A 62 -3.35 13.69 6.13
CA GLN A 62 -3.72 15.03 6.60
C GLN A 62 -2.54 15.79 7.23
N SER A 63 -1.45 15.09 7.55
CA SER A 63 -0.31 15.66 8.27
C SER A 63 1.00 14.92 7.96
N GLN A 64 2.13 15.56 8.24
CA GLN A 64 3.44 14.89 8.16
C GLN A 64 3.54 13.71 9.15
N ALA A 65 2.88 13.81 10.31
CA ALA A 65 2.84 12.73 11.29
C ALA A 65 2.10 11.49 10.72
N ASP A 66 1.00 11.70 9.99
CA ASP A 66 0.28 10.63 9.30
C ASP A 66 1.12 10.00 8.18
N TYR A 67 1.88 10.82 7.44
CA TYR A 67 2.80 10.33 6.42
C TYR A 67 3.88 9.45 7.05
N ASN A 68 4.53 9.93 8.10
CA ASN A 68 5.58 9.20 8.82
C ASN A 68 5.05 7.88 9.37
N LYS A 69 3.83 7.88 9.94
CA LYS A 69 3.17 6.66 10.39
C LYS A 69 2.95 5.66 9.25
N GLY A 70 2.44 6.13 8.11
CA GLY A 70 2.25 5.27 6.94
C GLY A 70 3.57 4.73 6.37
N LEU A 71 4.67 5.45 6.56
CA LEU A 71 6.01 5.04 6.15
C LEU A 71 6.61 4.01 7.11
N THR A 72 6.44 4.18 8.43
CA THR A 72 6.79 3.16 9.42
C THR A 72 6.00 1.87 9.21
N GLU A 73 4.70 1.95 8.95
CA GLU A 73 3.88 0.77 8.64
C GLU A 73 4.35 0.04 7.35
N LEU A 74 4.86 0.79 6.37
CA LEU A 74 5.47 0.20 5.17
C LEU A 74 6.80 -0.48 5.48
N GLU A 75 7.63 0.10 6.34
CA GLU A 75 8.90 -0.50 6.79
C GLU A 75 8.67 -1.79 7.56
N ASP A 76 7.75 -1.80 8.52
CA ASP A 76 7.36 -3.00 9.26
C ASP A 76 6.88 -4.11 8.31
N TYR A 77 6.14 -3.74 7.26
CA TYR A 77 5.66 -4.67 6.27
C TYR A 77 6.79 -5.19 5.35
N ILE A 78 7.76 -4.34 4.97
CA ILE A 78 8.95 -4.76 4.23
C ILE A 78 9.75 -5.77 5.05
N ASP A 79 9.93 -5.54 6.34
CA ASP A 79 10.65 -6.46 7.24
C ASP A 79 9.95 -7.82 7.32
N GLN A 80 8.61 -7.84 7.40
CA GLN A 80 7.83 -9.08 7.35
C GLN A 80 8.05 -9.84 6.03
N VAL A 81 8.03 -9.15 4.89
CA VAL A 81 8.25 -9.76 3.57
C VAL A 81 9.69 -10.27 3.43
N ASN A 82 10.67 -9.51 3.91
CA ASN A 82 12.08 -9.92 3.94
C ASN A 82 12.27 -11.21 4.75
N GLN A 83 11.66 -11.29 5.94
CA GLN A 83 11.70 -12.51 6.77
C GLN A 83 10.98 -13.69 6.11
N GLN A 84 9.84 -13.45 5.47
CA GLN A 84 9.03 -14.51 4.87
C GLN A 84 9.69 -15.15 3.64
N PHE A 85 10.42 -14.36 2.84
CA PHE A 85 10.97 -14.80 1.56
C PHE A 85 12.50 -14.73 1.48
N GLU A 86 13.18 -14.51 2.60
CA GLU A 86 14.64 -14.39 2.69
C GLU A 86 15.22 -13.30 1.74
N LEU A 87 14.61 -12.12 1.76
CA LEU A 87 14.99 -10.98 0.94
C LEU A 87 15.69 -9.88 1.78
N ASP A 88 16.30 -8.90 1.10
CA ASP A 88 16.91 -7.70 1.71
C ASP A 88 16.39 -6.42 1.02
N LEU A 89 15.06 -6.31 0.90
CA LEU A 89 14.42 -5.12 0.35
C LEU A 89 14.59 -3.94 1.30
N LYS A 90 14.92 -2.77 0.74
CA LYS A 90 15.14 -1.52 1.49
C LYS A 90 14.49 -0.35 0.77
N LEU A 91 13.93 0.59 1.53
CA LEU A 91 13.48 1.87 0.98
C LEU A 91 14.70 2.74 0.67
N ASN A 92 14.81 3.19 -0.58
CA ASN A 92 15.80 4.21 -0.95
C ASN A 92 15.16 5.59 -0.74
N ARG A 93 15.80 6.42 0.09
CA ARG A 93 15.31 7.73 0.52
C ARG A 93 16.21 8.85 -0.01
#